data_AF-A0A7X7AAD3-F1
#
_entry.id   AF-A0A7X7AAD3-F1
#
_cell.length_a   1.000
_cell.length_b   1.000
_cell.length_c   1.000
_cell.angle_alpha   90.00
_cell.angle_beta   90.00
_cell.angle_gamma   90.00
#
_symmetry.space_group_name_H-M   'P 1'
#
loop_
_entity.id
_entity.type
_entity.pdbx_description
1 polymer ?
#
loop_
_entity_poly.entity_id
_entity_poly.type
_entity_poly.pdbx_seq_one_letter_code
_entity_poly.pdbx_strand_id
1 'polypeptide(L)' 'MYVRKPEWIRTKVQGGIVSNQVKATIADLSLTTVCDEASCPNRMECFERGTATFMILGSNCTRNCTFCN' A
#
# COMPACT_ATOMS: atom_id res chain seq x y z
N MET A 1 21.55 2.18 -12.53
CA MET A 1 21.34 3.65 -12.47
C MET A 1 19.85 3.89 -12.42
N TYR A 2 19.30 4.34 -11.28
CA TYR A 2 17.87 4.62 -11.17
C TYR A 2 17.56 5.95 -11.85
N VAL A 3 16.67 5.92 -12.84
CA VAL A 3 16.14 7.14 -13.46
C VAL A 3 15.30 7.86 -12.41
N ARG A 4 15.59 9.15 -12.17
CA ARG A 4 14.81 9.96 -11.25
C ARG A 4 13.36 10.04 -11.74
N LYS A 5 12.41 9.82 -10.84
CA LYS A 5 10.98 9.97 -11.17
C LYS A 5 10.69 11.40 -11.69
N PRO A 6 9.84 11.57 -12.71
CA PRO A 6 9.39 12.88 -13.17
C PRO A 6 8.76 13.69 -12.04
N GLU A 7 8.78 15.02 -12.15
CA GLU A 7 8.27 15.92 -11.10
C GLU A 7 6.78 15.69 -10.78
N TRP A 8 5.98 15.34 -11.79
CA TRP A 8 4.55 15.09 -11.64
C TRP A 8 4.21 13.77 -10.93
N ILE A 9 5.14 12.82 -10.82
CA ILE A 9 4.95 11.59 -10.02
C ILE A 9 5.44 11.84 -8.59
N ARG A 10 4.67 12.63 -7.85
CA ARG A 10 4.88 12.86 -6.41
C ARG A 10 3.55 12.81 -5.68
N THR A 11 3.49 11.97 -4.66
CA THR A 11 2.33 11.89 -3.77
C THR A 11 2.39 13.01 -2.75
N LYS A 12 1.27 13.69 -2.52
CA LYS A 12 1.10 14.54 -1.34
C LYS A 12 0.90 13.63 -0.14
N VAL A 13 1.69 13.81 0.91
CA VAL A 13 1.47 13.08 2.16
C VAL A 13 0.18 13.61 2.77
N GLN A 14 -0.87 12.80 2.72
CA GLN A 14 -2.18 13.09 3.29
C GLN A 14 -2.50 11.98 4.28
N GLY A 15 -2.32 12.25 5.56
CA GLY A 15 -2.74 11.36 6.63
C GLY A 15 -3.95 11.97 7.32
N GLY A 16 -5.00 11.19 7.52
CA GLY A 16 -6.19 11.58 8.27
C GLY A 16 -6.61 10.50 9.26
N ILE A 17 -7.70 10.78 9.96
CA ILE A 17 -8.21 9.91 11.03
C ILE A 17 -8.60 8.55 10.46
N VAL A 18 -9.27 8.53 9.30
CA VAL A 18 -9.74 7.29 8.67
C VAL A 18 -8.57 6.44 8.20
N SER A 19 -7.53 7.08 7.63
CA SER A 19 -6.32 6.38 7.20
C SER A 19 -5.65 5.62 8.35
N ASN A 20 -5.55 6.26 9.52
CA ASN A 20 -5.00 5.63 10.72
C ASN A 20 -5.90 4.52 11.27
N GLN A 21 -7.22 4.66 11.21
CA GLN A 21 -8.17 3.63 11.64
C GLN A 21 -8.08 2.38 10.75
N VAL A 22 -8.03 2.55 9.43
CA VAL A 22 -7.86 1.44 8.47
C VAL A 22 -6.52 0.74 8.74
N LYS A 23 -5.44 1.50 8.89
CA LYS A 23 -4.12 0.93 9.20
C LYS A 23 -4.11 0.16 10.52
N ALA A 24 -4.72 0.70 11.57
CA ALA A 24 -4.83 0.03 12.87
C ALA A 24 -5.63 -1.28 12.75
N THR A 25 -6.79 -1.23 12.09
CA THR A 25 -7.64 -2.42 11.88
C THR A 25 -6.91 -3.54 11.14
N ILE A 26 -6.16 -3.21 10.09
CA ILE A 26 -5.35 -4.18 9.33
C ILE A 26 -4.29 -4.83 10.25
N ALA A 27 -3.60 -4.03 11.06
CA ALA A 27 -2.59 -4.51 11.99
C ALA A 27 -3.18 -5.39 13.10
N ASP A 28 -4.28 -4.95 13.73
CA ASP A 28 -4.95 -5.65 14.82
C ASP A 28 -5.47 -7.02 14.38
N LEU A 29 -5.95 -7.13 13.14
CA LEU A 29 -6.45 -8.37 12.56
C LEU A 29 -5.36 -9.19 11.86
N SER A 30 -4.10 -8.75 11.90
CA SER A 30 -2.97 -9.41 11.22
C SER A 30 -3.23 -9.70 9.73
N LEU A 31 -3.87 -8.76 9.04
CA LEU A 31 -4.24 -8.91 7.63
C LEU A 31 -3.11 -8.41 6.72
N THR A 32 -2.85 -9.15 5.64
CA THR A 32 -1.91 -8.73 4.60
C THR A 32 -2.65 -7.93 3.53
N THR A 33 -2.06 -6.81 3.09
CA THR A 33 -2.60 -6.00 1.97
C THR A 33 -1.54 -5.78 0.90
N VAL A 34 -1.98 -5.75 -0.36
CA VAL A 34 -1.09 -5.36 -1.46
C VAL A 34 -0.68 -3.89 -1.37
N CYS A 35 -1.46 -3.08 -0.62
CA CYS A 35 -1.15 -1.68 -0.37
C CYS A 35 0.21 -1.52 0.34
N ASP A 36 0.54 -2.44 1.25
CA ASP A 36 1.80 -2.46 1.98
C ASP A 36 2.89 -3.24 1.23
N GLU A 37 2.61 -4.49 0.82
CA GLU A 37 3.61 -5.37 0.17
C GLU A 37 4.15 -4.77 -1.14
N ALA A 38 3.29 -4.11 -1.93
CA ALA A 38 3.70 -3.47 -3.18
C ALA A 38 4.21 -2.03 -3.00
N SER A 39 4.39 -1.54 -1.76
CA SER A 39 4.80 -0.15 -1.48
C SER A 39 3.98 0.88 -2.26
N CYS A 40 2.65 0.68 -2.29
CA CYS A 40 1.76 1.44 -3.17
C CYS A 40 1.77 2.94 -2.82
N PRO A 41 2.04 3.85 -3.77
CA PRO A 41 2.06 5.29 -3.51
C PRO A 41 0.70 5.84 -3.07
N ASN A 42 -0.40 5.16 -3.44
CA ASN A 42 -1.77 5.61 -3.16
C ASN A 42 -2.31 5.10 -1.82
N ARG A 43 -1.52 4.34 -1.04
CA ARG A 43 -1.97 3.70 0.21
C ARG A 43 -2.70 4.67 1.14
N MET A 44 -2.12 5.85 1.35
CA MET A 44 -2.70 6.87 2.24
C MET A 44 -4.05 7.39 1.74
N GLU A 45 -4.17 7.68 0.44
CA GLU A 45 -5.42 8.15 -0.17
C GLU A 45 -6.51 7.08 -0.10
N CYS A 46 -6.18 5.84 -0.45
CA CYS A 46 -7.13 4.73 -0.38
C CYS A 46 -7.62 4.49 1.05
N PHE A 47 -6.69 4.48 2.01
CA PHE A 47 -7.04 4.26 3.42
C PHE A 47 -7.90 5.40 3.97
N GLU A 48 -7.64 6.65 3.59
CA GLU A 48 -8.49 7.78 4.01
C GLU A 48 -9.92 7.67 3.47
N ARG A 49 -10.11 7.00 2.32
CA ARG A 49 -11.42 6.65 1.77
C ARG A 49 -12.03 5.38 2.41
N GLY A 50 -11.42 4.82 3.46
CA GLY A 50 -11.87 3.58 4.09
C GLY A 50 -11.63 2.33 3.23
N THR A 51 -10.73 2.39 2.24
CA THR A 51 -10.52 1.32 1.25
C THR A 51 -9.14 0.67 1.40
N ALA A 52 -9.10 -0.67 1.39
CA ALA A 52 -7.88 -1.45 1.29
C ALA A 52 -8.07 -2.65 0.36
N THR A 53 -6.98 -3.17 -0.20
CA THR A 53 -6.99 -4.39 -1.04
C THR A 53 -6.19 -5.49 -0.37
N PHE A 54 -6.87 -6.55 0.03
CA PHE A 54 -6.30 -7.65 0.80
C PHE A 54 -5.59 -8.68 -0.08
N MET A 55 -4.56 -9.32 0.49
CA MET A 55 -3.93 -10.52 -0.04
C MET A 55 -4.34 -11.72 0.81
N ILE A 56 -5.06 -12.66 0.19
CA ILE A 56 -5.75 -13.74 0.92
C ILE A 56 -4.87 -14.97 1.23
N LEU A 57 -3.74 -15.15 0.53
CA LEU A 57 -2.85 -16.32 0.68
C LEU A 57 -1.51 -15.95 1.34
N GLY A 58 -1.50 -14.90 2.14
CA GLY A 58 -0.29 -14.34 2.74
C GLY A 58 0.51 -13.46 1.78
N SER A 59 1.70 -13.05 2.21
CA SER A 59 2.57 -12.12 1.49
C SER A 59 3.51 -12.79 0.48
N ASN A 60 3.80 -14.09 0.63
CA ASN A 60 4.76 -14.78 -0.22
C ASN A 60 4.12 -15.29 -1.52
N CYS A 61 4.62 -14.81 -2.66
CA CYS A 61 4.26 -15.29 -3.98
C CYS A 61 5.32 -16.25 -4.52
N THR A 62 4.93 -17.41 -5.03
CA THR A 62 5.84 -18.41 -5.62
C THR A 62 6.34 -18.05 -7.02
N ARG A 63 5.88 -16.92 -7.58
CA ARG A 63 6.31 -16.39 -8.88
C ARG A 63 7.22 -15.18 -8.67
N ASN A 64 8.02 -14.87 -9.68
CA ASN A 64 8.98 -13.76 -9.64
C ASN A 64 8.76 -12.78 -10.81
N CYS A 65 7.65 -12.05 -10.78
CA CYS A 65 7.36 -11.04 -11.79
C CYS A 65 8.35 -9.87 -11.67
N THR A 66 8.97 -9.45 -12.76
CA THR A 66 10.06 -8.44 -12.77
C THR A 66 9.67 -7.04 -12.31
N PHE A 67 8.37 -6.77 -12.18
CA PHE A 67 7.81 -5.49 -11.72
C PHE A 67 7.20 -5.57 -10.31
N CYS A 68 7.01 -6.78 -9.79
CA CYS A 68 6.50 -6.98 -8.43
C CYS A 68 7.64 -6.76 -7.46
N ASN A 69 7.36 -6.09 -6.35
CA ASN A 69 8.31 -6.02 -5.25
C ASN A 69 8.46 -7.38 -4.57
#